data_AF-A0A370B7Z3-F1
#
_entry.id   AF-A0A370B7Z3-F1
#
_cell.length_a   1.000
_cell.length_b   1.000
_cell.length_c   1.000
_cell.angle_alpha   90.00
_cell.angle_beta   90.00
_cell.angle_gamma   90.00
#
_symmetry.space_group_name_H-M   'P 1'
#
loop_
_entity.id
_entity.type
_entity.pdbx_description
1 polymer ?
#
loop_
_entity_poly.entity_id
_entity_poly.type
_entity_poly.pdbx_seq_one_letter_code
_entity_poly.pdbx_strand_id
1 'polypeptide(L)'
;MSEQRLSRWRSTVALTAACAALVAGTAGSASAVSTESAARVSVEATTASAAPTPEEQERLRAIAGAIWGDSLAAGWDMNSEVADILSTATGEILKCSEAFALVPRPAGFIPGMGYLVNYWKNLRDYFLVVSQDRTYRVCVSATALNYRSAIEMASMGI
;
A
#
# COMPACT_ATOMS: atom_id res chain seq x y z
N MET A 1 45.98 18.40 11.20
CA MET A 1 45.82 19.23 12.40
C MET A 1 44.34 19.60 12.53
N SER A 2 43.73 19.21 13.67
CA SER A 2 42.50 19.77 14.29
C SER A 2 41.24 19.82 13.43
N GLU A 3 40.29 18.88 13.48
CA GLU A 3 39.44 18.46 14.61
C GLU A 3 38.88 19.59 15.48
N GLN A 4 37.56 19.48 15.74
CA GLN A 4 36.74 20.15 16.77
C GLN A 4 35.92 21.38 16.36
N ARG A 5 34.63 21.15 16.09
CA ARG A 5 33.59 21.70 16.98
C ARG A 5 32.32 20.86 16.94
N LEU A 6 32.31 19.90 17.86
CA LEU A 6 31.12 19.27 18.42
C LEU A 6 30.13 20.34 18.91
N SER A 7 28.90 20.29 18.43
CA SER A 7 27.73 20.91 19.07
C SER A 7 26.64 19.83 19.08
N ARG A 8 26.71 18.81 19.95
CA ARG A 8 26.28 18.84 21.37
C ARG A 8 25.01 19.67 21.56
N TRP A 9 23.88 19.10 21.15
CA TRP A 9 22.63 19.38 21.83
C TRP A 9 22.00 18.06 22.27
N ARG A 10 22.37 17.66 23.49
CA ARG A 10 21.62 16.74 24.33
C ARG A 10 21.10 17.56 25.49
N SER A 11 19.80 17.55 25.72
CA SER A 11 19.21 17.66 27.05
C SER A 11 17.86 16.95 27.06
N THR A 12 17.62 16.31 28.20
CA THR A 12 16.80 15.14 28.46
C THR A 12 15.61 15.53 29.36
N VAL A 13 14.63 14.62 29.51
CA VAL A 13 13.65 14.49 30.63
C VAL A 13 12.45 15.47 30.54
N ALA A 14 11.18 15.05 30.59
CA ALA A 14 10.58 14.41 31.76
C ALA A 14 9.38 13.49 31.50
N LEU A 15 9.38 12.43 32.31
CA LEU A 15 8.32 11.49 32.63
C LEU A 15 7.27 12.19 33.51
N THR A 16 5.98 12.07 33.21
CA THR A 16 4.92 12.28 34.20
C THR A 16 3.91 11.13 34.14
N ALA A 17 3.93 10.34 35.21
CA ALA A 17 2.94 9.33 35.56
C ALA A 17 2.06 9.88 36.70
N ALA A 18 0.75 9.55 36.69
CA ALA A 18 -0.18 9.41 37.83
C ALA A 18 -1.64 9.47 37.28
N CYS A 19 -2.46 8.40 37.39
CA CYS A 19 -3.34 8.05 38.54
C CYS A 19 -4.48 9.08 38.75
N ALA A 20 -5.77 8.77 38.95
CA ALA A 20 -6.52 7.55 39.19
C ALA A 20 -8.05 7.81 39.03
N ALA A 21 -8.80 6.71 38.90
CA ALA A 21 -10.20 6.35 39.21
C ALA A 21 -11.17 7.40 39.82
N LEU A 22 -12.50 7.41 39.62
CA LEU A 22 -13.56 6.41 39.85
C LEU A 22 -14.89 7.03 39.36
N VAL A 23 -15.86 6.27 38.82
CA VAL A 23 -17.25 6.24 39.35
C VAL A 23 -17.91 4.90 39.00
N ALA A 24 -18.49 4.28 40.02
CA ALA A 24 -19.27 3.04 39.99
C ALA A 24 -20.70 3.25 39.45
N GLY A 25 -21.30 2.19 38.89
CA GLY A 25 -22.70 2.16 38.44
C GLY A 25 -23.28 0.76 38.44
N THR A 26 -23.78 0.35 39.61
CA THR A 26 -24.87 -0.60 39.96
C THR A 26 -25.22 -1.81 39.08
N ALA A 27 -25.31 -2.95 39.77
CA ALA A 27 -25.86 -4.23 39.35
C ALA A 27 -27.29 -4.17 38.78
N GLY A 28 -27.50 -4.97 37.73
CA GLY A 28 -28.81 -5.36 37.24
C GLY A 28 -28.74 -6.77 36.69
N SER A 29 -29.03 -7.76 37.52
CA SER A 29 -29.24 -9.15 37.09
C SER A 29 -30.65 -9.27 36.50
N ALA A 30 -30.74 -9.49 35.20
CA ALA A 30 -31.94 -9.98 34.54
C ALA A 30 -31.54 -11.17 33.67
N SER A 31 -31.89 -12.37 34.14
CA SER A 31 -31.89 -13.59 33.34
C SER A 31 -33.03 -13.51 32.33
N ALA A 32 -32.73 -13.67 31.05
CA ALA A 32 -33.69 -14.07 30.05
C ALA A 32 -33.06 -15.17 29.19
N VAL A 33 -33.51 -16.40 29.45
CA VAL A 33 -33.36 -17.54 28.53
C VAL A 33 -34.12 -17.20 27.25
N SER A 34 -33.47 -17.38 26.10
CA SER A 34 -34.14 -17.74 24.86
C SER A 34 -33.20 -18.64 24.08
N THR A 35 -33.56 -19.92 24.10
CA THR A 35 -33.08 -20.95 23.17
C THR A 35 -33.46 -20.53 21.76
N GLU A 36 -32.48 -20.29 20.90
CA GLU A 36 -32.66 -20.52 19.47
C GLU A 36 -31.36 -21.02 18.86
N SER A 37 -31.32 -22.34 18.70
CA SER A 37 -30.34 -23.07 17.91
C SER A 37 -30.58 -22.74 16.44
N ALA A 38 -30.17 -21.55 16.00
CA ALA A 38 -29.97 -21.25 14.60
C ALA A 38 -28.58 -21.76 14.20
N ALA A 39 -28.57 -22.66 13.22
CA ALA A 39 -27.38 -23.20 12.60
C ALA A 39 -26.31 -22.11 12.41
N ARG A 40 -25.10 -22.34 12.94
CA ARG A 40 -23.92 -21.63 12.48
C ARG A 40 -23.72 -22.02 11.03
N VAL A 41 -24.34 -21.28 10.12
CA VAL A 41 -23.80 -21.14 8.78
C VAL A 41 -22.45 -20.49 9.02
N SER A 42 -21.40 -21.30 8.93
CA SER A 42 -20.06 -20.80 8.66
C SER A 42 -20.17 -20.04 7.34
N VAL A 43 -20.47 -18.76 7.41
CA VAL A 43 -20.07 -17.84 6.35
C VAL A 43 -18.57 -17.77 6.53
N GLU A 44 -17.90 -18.71 5.87
CA GLU A 44 -16.48 -18.60 5.57
C GLU A 44 -16.36 -17.28 4.83
N ALA A 45 -15.96 -16.25 5.58
CA ALA A 45 -15.66 -14.94 5.03
C ALA A 45 -14.53 -15.15 4.04
N THR A 46 -14.89 -15.44 2.79
CA THR A 46 -13.97 -15.42 1.66
C THR A 46 -13.72 -13.96 1.35
N THR A 47 -13.00 -13.31 2.26
CA THR A 47 -12.13 -12.18 1.95
C THR A 47 -10.69 -12.70 1.89
N ALA A 48 -10.50 -13.92 1.37
CA ALA A 48 -9.28 -14.21 0.66
C ALA A 48 -9.34 -13.31 -0.58
N SER A 49 -8.48 -12.29 -0.62
CA SER A 49 -8.21 -11.53 -1.84
C SER A 49 -8.05 -12.55 -2.95
N ALA A 50 -9.05 -12.64 -3.84
CA ALA A 50 -9.04 -13.66 -4.87
C ALA A 50 -7.75 -13.49 -5.69
N ALA A 51 -7.02 -14.59 -5.88
CA ALA A 51 -5.81 -14.57 -6.68
C ALA A 51 -6.14 -13.99 -8.07
N PRO A 52 -5.33 -13.07 -8.62
CA PRO A 52 -5.62 -12.47 -9.91
C PRO A 52 -5.67 -13.54 -11.01
N THR A 53 -6.64 -13.43 -11.91
CA THR A 53 -6.72 -14.30 -13.09
C THR A 53 -5.49 -14.10 -14.01
N PRO A 54 -5.17 -15.06 -14.91
CA PRO A 54 -3.99 -14.92 -15.78
C PRO A 54 -3.98 -13.62 -16.62
N GLU A 55 -5.15 -13.17 -17.07
CA GLU A 55 -5.26 -11.91 -17.79
C GLU A 55 -4.99 -10.70 -16.88
N GLU A 56 -5.50 -10.72 -15.65
CA GLU A 56 -5.23 -9.68 -14.66
C GLU A 56 -3.76 -9.63 -14.27
N GLN A 57 -3.13 -10.79 -14.10
CA GLN A 57 -1.69 -10.89 -13.84
C GLN A 57 -0.87 -10.22 -14.93
N GLU A 58 -1.24 -10.40 -16.20
CA GLU A 58 -0.55 -9.75 -17.31
C GLU A 58 -0.75 -8.23 -17.29
N ARG A 59 -1.94 -7.76 -16.94
CA ARG A 59 -2.22 -6.32 -16.77
C ARG A 59 -1.42 -5.73 -15.62
N LEU A 60 -1.33 -6.43 -14.48
CA LEU A 60 -0.51 -6.03 -13.33
C LEU A 60 0.97 -6.00 -13.70
N ARG A 61 1.44 -7.01 -14.44
CA ARG A 61 2.82 -7.09 -14.95
C ARG A 61 3.16 -5.94 -15.88
N ALA A 62 2.24 -5.53 -16.75
CA ALA A 62 2.44 -4.39 -17.63
C ALA A 62 2.63 -3.07 -16.84
N ILE A 63 1.90 -2.88 -15.73
CA ILE A 63 2.07 -1.72 -14.85
C ILE A 63 3.41 -1.81 -14.11
N ALA A 64 3.71 -2.98 -13.53
CA ALA A 64 4.97 -3.23 -12.84
C ALA A 64 6.19 -3.02 -13.75
N GLY A 65 6.11 -3.46 -15.00
CA GLY A 65 7.13 -3.24 -16.02
C GLY A 65 7.38 -1.76 -16.29
N ALA A 66 6.36 -0.92 -16.27
CA ALA A 66 6.52 0.52 -16.43
C ALA A 66 7.19 1.23 -15.22
N ILE A 67 7.18 0.61 -14.03
CA ILE A 67 7.78 1.18 -12.81
C ILE A 67 9.20 0.64 -12.59
N TRP A 68 9.40 -0.68 -12.68
CA TRP A 68 10.67 -1.36 -12.37
C TRP A 68 11.40 -1.93 -13.59
N GLY A 69 10.77 -1.93 -14.77
CA GLY A 69 11.29 -2.53 -15.99
C GLY A 69 10.74 -3.93 -16.23
N ASP A 70 10.48 -4.24 -17.50
CA ASP A 70 9.82 -5.49 -17.93
C ASP A 70 10.59 -6.74 -17.50
N SER A 71 11.93 -6.70 -17.56
CA SER A 71 12.78 -7.84 -17.18
C SER A 71 12.61 -8.26 -15.73
N LEU A 72 12.39 -7.31 -14.82
CA LEU A 72 12.18 -7.58 -13.40
C LEU A 72 10.75 -8.05 -13.15
N ALA A 73 9.77 -7.36 -13.73
CA ALA A 73 8.36 -7.69 -13.57
C ALA A 73 7.99 -9.08 -14.14
N ALA A 74 8.69 -9.53 -15.19
CA ALA A 74 8.53 -10.87 -15.76
C ALA A 74 8.88 -11.99 -14.77
N GLY A 75 9.75 -11.72 -13.79
CA GLY A 75 10.18 -12.70 -12.79
C GLY A 75 9.26 -12.82 -11.56
N TRP A 76 8.26 -11.95 -11.41
CA TRP A 76 7.40 -11.96 -10.22
C TRP A 76 6.11 -12.75 -10.45
N ASP A 77 5.70 -13.46 -9.40
CA ASP A 77 4.35 -13.97 -9.26
C ASP A 77 3.39 -12.80 -8.98
N MET A 78 2.41 -12.59 -9.86
CA MET A 78 1.45 -11.48 -9.74
C MET A 78 0.27 -11.90 -8.87
N ASN A 79 0.56 -12.22 -7.61
CA ASN A 79 -0.46 -12.58 -6.62
C ASN A 79 -1.16 -11.34 -6.03
N SER A 80 -2.06 -11.56 -5.08
CA SER A 80 -2.82 -10.49 -4.42
C SER A 80 -1.94 -9.53 -3.62
N GLU A 81 -0.90 -10.02 -2.95
CA GLU A 81 0.00 -9.16 -2.16
C GLU A 81 0.83 -8.25 -3.07
N VAL A 82 1.30 -8.77 -4.21
CA VAL A 82 1.93 -7.97 -5.26
C VAL A 82 0.96 -6.91 -5.79
N ALA A 83 -0.31 -7.25 -6.00
CA ALA A 83 -1.32 -6.29 -6.44
C ALA A 83 -1.55 -5.16 -5.41
N ASP A 84 -1.50 -5.47 -4.11
CA ASP A 84 -1.66 -4.48 -3.04
C ASP A 84 -0.45 -3.52 -2.94
N ILE A 85 0.76 -4.07 -3.03
CA ILE A 85 1.99 -3.25 -3.09
C ILE A 85 2.00 -2.39 -4.36
N LEU A 86 1.66 -2.98 -5.50
CA LEU A 86 1.59 -2.27 -6.77
C LEU A 86 0.55 -1.15 -6.71
N SER A 87 -0.56 -1.36 -6.03
CA SER A 87 -1.59 -0.34 -5.84
C SER A 87 -1.08 0.81 -4.99
N THR A 88 -0.41 0.50 -3.88
CA THR A 88 0.20 1.50 -3.00
C THR A 88 1.25 2.32 -3.75
N ALA A 89 2.18 1.66 -4.46
CA ALA A 89 3.20 2.30 -5.26
C ALA A 89 2.59 3.20 -6.36
N THR A 90 1.56 2.72 -7.05
CA THR A 90 0.82 3.49 -8.05
C THR A 90 0.25 4.78 -7.44
N GLY A 91 -0.39 4.68 -6.27
CA GLY A 91 -0.93 5.83 -5.55
C GLY A 91 0.13 6.85 -5.17
N GLU A 92 1.30 6.40 -4.71
CA GLU A 92 2.42 7.30 -4.39
C GLU A 92 2.96 8.05 -5.61
N ILE A 93 3.09 7.37 -6.75
CA ILE A 93 3.56 8.01 -7.98
C ILE A 93 2.55 9.08 -8.43
N LEU A 94 1.25 8.76 -8.40
CA LEU A 94 0.17 9.68 -8.76
C LEU A 94 0.06 10.89 -7.82
N LYS A 95 0.40 10.69 -6.54
CA LYS A 95 0.45 11.76 -5.54
C LYS A 95 1.70 12.63 -5.70
N CYS A 96 2.87 12.04 -5.90
CA CYS A 96 4.11 12.78 -6.13
C CYS A 96 4.00 13.68 -7.36
N SER A 97 3.41 13.16 -8.44
CA SER A 97 3.24 13.88 -9.70
C SER A 97 2.16 14.97 -9.66
N GLU A 98 1.29 14.98 -8.64
CA GLU A 98 0.26 16.01 -8.46
C GLU A 98 0.83 17.42 -8.43
N ALA A 99 1.95 17.58 -7.73
CA ALA A 99 2.58 18.88 -7.49
C ALA A 99 3.07 19.56 -8.77
N PHE A 100 3.09 18.83 -9.88
CA PHE A 100 3.74 19.26 -11.12
C PHE A 100 2.78 19.47 -12.29
N ALA A 101 1.48 19.13 -12.18
CA ALA A 101 0.32 19.49 -13.05
C ALA A 101 0.38 19.40 -14.60
N LEU A 102 1.53 19.22 -15.27
CA LEU A 102 1.63 19.28 -16.75
C LEU A 102 1.27 17.98 -17.47
N VAL A 103 1.19 16.84 -16.78
CA VAL A 103 0.81 15.55 -17.39
C VAL A 103 -0.61 15.18 -16.93
N PRO A 104 -1.58 15.01 -17.85
CA PRO A 104 -2.92 14.55 -17.51
C PRO A 104 -2.86 13.26 -16.70
N ARG A 105 -3.26 13.34 -15.43
CA ARG A 105 -3.26 12.19 -14.53
C ARG A 105 -4.48 11.32 -14.80
N PRO A 106 -4.36 9.99 -14.65
CA PRO A 106 -5.52 9.11 -14.54
C PRO A 106 -6.48 9.59 -13.45
N ALA A 107 -7.76 9.70 -13.77
CA ALA A 107 -8.77 10.20 -12.85
C ALA A 107 -9.08 9.17 -11.73
N GLY A 108 -9.41 9.70 -10.54
CA GLY A 108 -10.10 8.97 -9.47
C GLY A 108 -9.38 7.70 -9.02
N PHE A 109 -8.19 7.82 -8.44
CA PHE A 109 -7.51 6.67 -7.85
C PHE A 109 -8.31 6.11 -6.66
N ILE A 110 -8.66 4.83 -6.74
CA ILE A 110 -9.16 4.04 -5.62
C ILE A 110 -8.13 2.94 -5.40
N PRO A 111 -7.58 2.78 -4.17
CA PRO A 111 -6.63 1.71 -3.90
C PRO A 111 -7.27 0.33 -4.13
N GLY A 112 -6.46 -0.63 -4.53
CA GLY A 112 -6.81 -2.01 -4.78
C GLY A 112 -6.60 -2.49 -6.22
N MET A 113 -6.56 -3.81 -6.36
CA MET A 113 -6.37 -4.53 -7.62
C MET A 113 -7.37 -4.14 -8.71
N GLY A 114 -8.65 -3.99 -8.36
CA GLY A 114 -9.70 -3.69 -9.35
C GLY A 114 -9.43 -2.39 -10.13
N TYR A 115 -8.88 -1.36 -9.48
CA TYR A 115 -8.48 -0.14 -10.17
C TYR A 115 -7.31 -0.40 -11.12
N LEU A 116 -6.26 -1.08 -10.66
CA LEU A 116 -5.09 -1.41 -11.49
C LEU A 116 -5.50 -2.18 -12.75
N VAL A 117 -6.31 -3.22 -12.59
CA VAL A 117 -6.78 -4.08 -13.68
C VAL A 117 -7.66 -3.32 -14.66
N ASN A 118 -8.53 -2.42 -14.19
CA ASN A 118 -9.43 -1.67 -15.07
C ASN A 118 -8.72 -0.56 -15.84
N TYR A 119 -7.73 0.08 -15.22
CA TYR A 119 -7.04 1.26 -15.77
C TYR A 119 -5.60 0.97 -16.23
N TRP A 120 -5.22 -0.30 -16.38
CA TRP A 120 -3.84 -0.73 -16.59
C TRP A 120 -3.13 -0.04 -17.76
N LYS A 121 -3.80 0.16 -18.90
CA LYS A 121 -3.21 0.86 -20.06
C LYS A 121 -2.88 2.31 -19.72
N ASN A 122 -3.84 3.02 -19.12
CA ASN A 122 -3.67 4.41 -18.74
C ASN A 122 -2.53 4.56 -17.73
N LEU A 123 -2.45 3.65 -16.75
CA LEU A 123 -1.38 3.65 -15.74
C LEU A 123 -0.01 3.36 -16.35
N ARG A 124 0.10 2.31 -17.16
CA ARG A 124 1.34 1.95 -17.87
C ARG A 124 1.82 3.12 -18.73
N ASP A 125 0.97 3.64 -19.59
CA ASP A 125 1.34 4.70 -20.54
C ASP A 125 1.72 5.98 -19.78
N TYR A 126 0.98 6.30 -18.71
CA TYR A 126 1.31 7.41 -17.82
C TYR A 126 2.70 7.25 -17.19
N PHE A 127 3.04 6.08 -16.62
CA PHE A 127 4.35 5.83 -16.01
C PHE A 127 5.49 5.85 -17.03
N LEU A 128 5.26 5.34 -18.26
CA LEU A 128 6.24 5.43 -19.34
C LEU A 128 6.52 6.87 -19.78
N VAL A 129 5.51 7.73 -19.79
CA VAL A 129 5.69 9.16 -20.11
C VAL A 129 6.39 9.89 -18.95
N VAL A 130 5.92 9.68 -17.72
CA VAL A 130 6.44 10.33 -16.51
C VAL A 130 7.91 9.96 -16.24
N SER A 131 8.28 8.70 -16.48
CA SER A 131 9.66 8.23 -16.29
C SER A 131 10.66 8.84 -17.27
N GLN A 132 10.19 9.33 -18.43
CA GLN A 132 11.03 10.00 -19.44
C GLN A 132 11.18 11.49 -19.18
N ASP A 133 10.27 12.11 -18.43
CA ASP A 133 10.37 13.54 -18.12
C ASP A 133 11.44 13.81 -17.05
N ARG A 134 12.29 14.82 -17.30
CA ARG A 134 13.40 15.20 -16.41
C ARG A 134 12.93 15.54 -14.99
N THR A 135 11.77 16.15 -14.87
CA THR A 135 11.16 16.65 -13.63
C THR A 135 10.39 15.54 -12.92
N TYR A 136 9.58 14.77 -13.65
CA TYR A 136 8.64 13.81 -13.03
C TYR A 136 9.24 12.42 -12.81
N ARG A 137 10.35 12.07 -13.49
CA ARG A 137 10.98 10.75 -13.33
C ARG A 137 11.29 10.38 -11.89
N VAL A 138 11.54 11.39 -11.04
CA VAL A 138 11.83 11.18 -9.62
C VAL A 138 10.67 10.47 -8.91
N CYS A 139 9.42 10.72 -9.30
CA CYS A 139 8.26 10.09 -8.70
C CYS A 139 8.26 8.58 -8.95
N VAL A 140 8.56 8.15 -10.18
CA VAL A 140 8.64 6.72 -10.51
C VAL A 140 9.90 6.10 -9.91
N SER A 141 11.07 6.72 -10.08
CA SER A 141 12.33 6.14 -9.61
C SER A 141 12.42 6.04 -8.09
N ALA A 142 11.93 7.05 -7.35
CA ALA A 142 11.94 7.01 -5.89
C ALA A 142 10.99 5.94 -5.35
N THR A 143 9.76 5.88 -5.85
CA THR A 143 8.82 4.81 -5.46
C THR A 143 9.35 3.43 -5.85
N ALA A 144 9.91 3.28 -7.04
CA ALA A 144 10.51 2.01 -7.47
C ALA A 144 11.60 1.53 -6.51
N LEU A 145 12.46 2.44 -6.05
CA LEU A 145 13.51 2.12 -5.06
C LEU A 145 12.90 1.79 -3.68
N ASN A 146 11.94 2.58 -3.21
CA ASN A 146 11.34 2.41 -1.88
C ASN A 146 10.56 1.10 -1.73
N TYR A 147 9.94 0.60 -2.80
CA TYR A 147 9.10 -0.60 -2.77
C TYR A 147 9.77 -1.84 -3.35
N ARG A 148 11.05 -1.76 -3.78
CA ARG A 148 11.76 -2.86 -4.44
C ARG A 148 11.75 -4.15 -3.61
N SER A 149 12.17 -4.06 -2.35
CA SER A 149 12.26 -5.23 -1.48
C SER A 149 10.88 -5.77 -1.10
N ALA A 150 9.92 -4.87 -0.87
CA ALA A 150 8.56 -5.26 -0.51
C ALA A 150 7.90 -6.08 -1.63
N ILE A 151 7.99 -5.61 -2.89
CA ILE A 151 7.39 -6.33 -4.02
C ILE A 151 8.10 -7.67 -4.31
N GLU A 152 9.42 -7.76 -4.08
CA GLU A 152 10.13 -9.04 -4.18
C GLU A 152 9.67 -10.05 -3.14
N MET A 153 9.52 -9.64 -1.87
CA MET A 153 9.03 -10.52 -0.81
C MET A 153 7.59 -10.97 -1.07
N ALA A 154 6.70 -10.04 -1.43
CA ALA A 154 5.32 -10.38 -1.81
C ALA A 154 5.28 -11.33 -3.03
N SER A 155 6.17 -11.16 -4.02
CA SER A 155 6.24 -12.07 -5.17
C SER A 155 6.69 -13.49 -4.80
N MET A 156 7.30 -13.68 -3.62
CA MET A 156 7.62 -14.99 -3.04
C MET A 156 6.53 -15.49 -2.08
N GLY A 157 5.49 -14.69 -1.80
CA GLY A 157 4.44 -14.99 -0.84
C GLY A 157 4.88 -14.89 0.62
N ILE A 158 5.74 -13.91 0.94
CA ILE A 158 6.31 -13.69 2.28
C ILE A 158 6.14 -12.22 2.69
#